data_AF-A0A673T8Q5-F1
#
_entry.id   AF-A0A673T8Q5-F1
#
_cell.length_a   1.000
_cell.length_b   1.000
_cell.length_c   1.000
_cell.angle_alpha   90.00
_cell.angle_beta   90.00
_cell.angle_gamma   90.00
#
_symmetry.space_group_name_H-M   'P 1'
#
loop_
_entity.id
_entity.type
_entity.pdbx_description
1 polymer ?
#
loop_
_entity_poly.entity_id
_entity_poly.type
_entity_poly.pdbx_seq_one_letter_code
_entity_poly.pdbx_strand_id
1 'polypeptide(L)'
;MLEHWIPAETGFEILASLESLLLYLLNQTWALNLHAFLKFARSGPVPGFQEDTLQLAFIDLRQLLDLFIQWDWSTYLADYGQPTCKYLRVNPVTALTLLEKMKDTSRKNNMFAQFRKNERDKQKLIDTVAKQLRGLISSHHS
;
A
#
# COMPACT_ATOMS: atom_id res chain seq x y z
N MET A 1 36.03 -21.46 -26.86
CA MET A 1 36.34 -21.47 -25.40
C MET A 1 35.60 -20.34 -24.69
N LEU A 2 34.26 -20.28 -24.83
CA LEU A 2 33.37 -19.31 -24.16
C LEU A 2 31.96 -19.91 -23.98
N GLU A 3 31.89 -21.16 -23.49
CA GLU A 3 30.65 -21.93 -23.33
C GLU A 3 30.55 -22.46 -21.88
N HIS A 4 30.96 -21.65 -20.89
CA HIS A 4 31.08 -22.16 -19.52
C HIS A 4 30.82 -21.16 -18.40
N TRP A 5 29.92 -20.17 -18.58
CA TRP A 5 29.47 -19.38 -17.43
C TRP A 5 28.13 -18.65 -17.64
N ILE A 6 27.05 -19.40 -17.82
CA ILE A 6 25.72 -18.91 -17.46
C ILE A 6 25.06 -19.98 -16.59
N PRO A 7 25.11 -19.85 -15.25
CA PRO A 7 24.39 -20.78 -14.39
C PRO A 7 22.89 -20.66 -14.68
N ALA A 8 22.23 -21.80 -14.86
CA ALA A 8 20.82 -21.95 -15.21
C ALA A 8 19.84 -21.44 -14.12
N GLU A 9 20.34 -20.80 -13.06
CA GLU A 9 19.57 -20.19 -11.98
C GLU A 9 19.18 -18.72 -12.27
N THR A 10 19.75 -18.13 -13.32
CA THR A 10 19.62 -16.70 -13.66
C THR A 10 18.21 -16.25 -14.06
N GLY A 11 17.37 -17.11 -14.63
CA GLY A 11 16.06 -16.71 -15.13
C GLY A 11 15.09 -16.22 -14.04
N PHE A 12 15.07 -16.90 -12.89
CA PHE A 12 14.18 -16.55 -11.78
C PHE A 12 14.66 -15.31 -11.02
N GLU A 13 15.98 -15.18 -10.84
CA GLU A 13 16.59 -14.02 -10.18
C GLU A 13 16.47 -12.74 -11.02
N ILE A 14 16.57 -12.85 -12.34
CA ILE A 14 16.35 -11.72 -13.26
C ILE A 14 14.90 -11.25 -13.19
N LEU A 15 13.94 -12.17 -13.21
CA LEU A 15 12.51 -11.83 -13.10
C LEU A 15 12.20 -11.16 -11.75
N ALA A 16 12.69 -11.70 -10.64
CA ALA A 16 12.52 -11.10 -9.31
C ALA A 16 13.17 -9.72 -9.20
N SER A 17 14.34 -9.53 -9.82
CA SER A 17 15.03 -8.24 -9.89
C SER A 17 14.25 -7.22 -10.73
N LEU A 18 13.68 -7.64 -11.86
CA LEU A 18 12.87 -6.79 -12.71
C LEU A 18 11.54 -6.40 -12.04
N GLU A 19 10.87 -7.32 -11.33
CA GLU A 19 9.68 -7.00 -10.53
C GLU A 19 10.00 -5.98 -9.44
N SER A 20 11.12 -6.14 -8.75
CA SER A 20 11.59 -5.22 -7.71
C SER A 20 11.90 -3.84 -8.28
N LEU A 21 12.57 -3.77 -9.43
CA LEU A 21 12.86 -2.52 -10.14
C LEU A 21 11.58 -1.84 -10.64
N LEU A 22 10.61 -2.60 -11.16
CA LEU A 22 9.33 -2.07 -11.61
C LEU A 22 8.53 -1.48 -10.44
N LEU A 23 8.49 -2.18 -9.30
CA LEU A 23 7.86 -1.69 -8.07
C LEU A 23 8.55 -0.43 -7.56
N TYR A 24 9.88 -0.40 -7.58
CA TYR A 24 10.66 0.77 -7.21
C TYR A 24 10.35 1.98 -8.10
N LEU A 25 10.34 1.80 -9.42
CA LEU A 25 10.03 2.85 -10.38
C LEU A 25 8.58 3.34 -10.27
N LEU A 26 7.62 2.44 -10.04
CA LEU A 26 6.23 2.78 -9.80
C LEU A 26 6.09 3.64 -8.53
N ASN A 27 6.77 3.25 -7.45
CA ASN A 27 6.79 4.01 -6.20
C ASN A 27 7.42 5.40 -6.38
N GLN A 28 8.55 5.49 -7.09
CA GLN A 28 9.21 6.77 -7.40
C GLN A 28 8.31 7.67 -8.27
N THR A 29 7.71 7.12 -9.32
CA THR A 29 6.82 7.85 -10.23
C THR A 29 5.58 8.36 -9.49
N TRP A 30 5.00 7.53 -8.64
CA TRP A 30 3.89 7.93 -7.79
C TRP A 30 4.29 9.06 -6.82
N ALA A 31 5.45 8.94 -6.17
CA ALA A 31 5.94 9.96 -5.26
C ALA A 31 6.16 11.31 -5.96
N LEU A 32 6.69 11.29 -7.20
CA LEU A 32 6.87 12.50 -8.01
C LEU A 32 5.52 13.14 -8.39
N ASN A 33 4.55 12.35 -8.84
CA ASN A 33 3.23 12.83 -9.21
C ASN A 33 2.49 13.44 -8.00
N LEU A 34 2.59 12.80 -6.83
CA LEU A 34 1.99 13.31 -5.61
C LEU A 34 2.66 14.61 -5.15
N HIS A 35 3.98 14.72 -5.25
CA HIS A 35 4.71 15.94 -4.91
C HIS A 35 4.35 17.11 -5.83
N ALA A 36 4.21 16.86 -7.13
CA ALA A 36 3.75 17.85 -8.09
C ALA A 36 2.32 18.32 -7.76
N PHE A 37 1.44 17.38 -7.39
CA PHE A 37 0.07 17.71 -7.00
C PHE A 37 0.02 18.52 -5.71
N LEU A 38 0.81 18.16 -4.70
CA LEU A 38 0.91 18.93 -3.45
C LEU A 38 1.42 20.36 -3.67
N LYS A 39 2.36 20.56 -4.61
CA LYS A 39 2.77 21.90 -5.02
C LYS A 39 1.62 22.67 -5.66
N PHE A 40 0.82 22.03 -6.50
CA PHE A 40 -0.38 22.63 -7.09
C PHE A 40 -1.41 23.00 -6.01
N ALA A 41 -1.70 22.09 -5.07
CA ALA A 41 -2.59 22.33 -3.93
C ALA A 41 -2.16 23.52 -3.04
N ARG A 42 -0.86 23.83 -3.04
CA ARG A 42 -0.26 24.94 -2.29
C ARG A 42 -0.08 26.22 -3.11
N SER A 43 -0.36 26.17 -4.41
CA SER A 43 -0.09 27.28 -5.33
C SER A 43 -1.12 28.41 -5.26
N GLY A 44 -2.24 28.20 -4.55
CA GLY A 44 -3.24 29.22 -4.25
C GLY A 44 -4.58 28.60 -3.84
N PRO A 45 -5.53 29.42 -3.36
CA PRO A 45 -6.87 28.96 -3.05
C PRO A 45 -7.56 28.43 -4.31
N VAL A 46 -7.91 27.15 -4.31
CA VAL A 46 -8.69 26.53 -5.39
C VAL A 46 -10.13 27.04 -5.29
N PRO A 47 -10.68 27.67 -6.33
CA PRO A 47 -12.05 28.20 -6.30
C PRO A 47 -13.06 27.13 -5.84
N GLY A 48 -13.84 27.43 -4.81
CA GLY A 48 -14.84 26.51 -4.25
C GLY A 48 -14.36 25.59 -3.13
N PHE A 49 -13.08 25.63 -2.73
CA PHE A 49 -12.55 24.90 -1.57
C PHE A 49 -12.12 25.85 -0.46
N GLN A 50 -12.35 25.45 0.80
CA GLN A 50 -11.76 26.13 1.95
C GLN A 50 -10.23 25.97 1.93
N GLU A 51 -9.53 26.96 2.49
CA GLU A 51 -8.07 26.89 2.67
C GLU A 51 -7.67 25.56 3.33
N ASP A 52 -6.54 25.01 2.86
CA ASP A 52 -5.96 23.74 3.28
C ASP A 52 -6.79 22.46 3.08
N THR A 53 -8.10 22.54 2.82
CA THR A 53 -8.97 21.35 2.64
C THR A 53 -8.41 20.40 1.59
N LEU A 54 -7.97 20.97 0.46
CA LEU A 54 -7.36 20.19 -0.62
C LEU A 54 -6.04 19.53 -0.14
N GLN A 55 -5.18 20.30 0.55
CA GLN A 55 -3.90 19.80 1.06
C GLN A 55 -4.10 18.67 2.09
N LEU A 56 -5.07 18.82 2.99
CA LEU A 56 -5.42 17.83 4.00
C LEU A 56 -5.94 16.54 3.35
N ALA A 57 -6.81 16.64 2.34
CA ALA A 57 -7.26 15.49 1.56
C ALA A 57 -6.08 14.77 0.86
N PHE A 58 -5.07 15.49 0.39
CA PHE A 58 -3.87 14.86 -0.16
C PHE A 58 -3.00 14.17 0.87
N ILE A 59 -2.88 14.75 2.07
CA ILE A 59 -2.17 14.09 3.17
C ILE A 59 -2.89 12.78 3.53
N ASP A 60 -4.23 12.79 3.57
CA ASP A 60 -5.05 11.59 3.80
C ASP A 60 -4.75 10.49 2.77
N LEU A 61 -4.81 10.86 1.48
CA LEU A 61 -4.51 9.94 0.38
C LEU A 61 -3.07 9.43 0.44
N ARG A 62 -2.10 10.30 0.75
CA ARG A 62 -0.70 9.94 0.86
C ARG A 62 -0.48 8.90 1.95
N GLN A 63 -0.95 9.17 3.17
CA GLN A 63 -0.75 8.26 4.29
C GLN A 63 -1.40 6.91 4.03
N LEU A 64 -2.60 6.91 3.43
CA LEU A 64 -3.29 5.69 3.03
C LEU A 64 -2.50 4.89 1.99
N LEU A 65 -1.99 5.56 0.95
CA LEU A 65 -1.20 4.89 -0.09
C LEU A 65 0.15 4.40 0.44
N ASP A 66 0.85 5.20 1.25
CA ASP A 66 2.10 4.81 1.90
C ASP A 66 1.91 3.55 2.78
N LEU A 67 0.80 3.44 3.51
CA LEU A 67 0.47 2.25 4.30
C LEU A 67 0.32 0.99 3.43
N PHE A 68 -0.37 1.11 2.30
CA PHE A 68 -0.64 -0.02 1.41
C PHE A 68 0.56 -0.42 0.55
N ILE A 69 1.37 0.54 0.11
CA ILE A 69 2.59 0.29 -0.68
C ILE A 69 3.68 -0.32 0.20
N GLN A 70 3.89 0.24 1.40
CA GLN A 70 4.93 -0.23 2.33
C GLN A 70 4.50 -1.45 3.16
N TRP A 71 3.22 -1.80 3.13
CA TRP A 71 2.63 -2.88 3.95
C TRP A 71 2.91 -2.71 5.46
N ASP A 72 2.94 -1.47 5.94
CA ASP A 72 3.40 -1.09 7.28
C ASP A 72 2.29 -1.22 8.36
N TRP A 73 1.53 -2.31 8.28
CA TRP A 73 0.36 -2.57 9.14
C TRP A 73 0.74 -2.74 10.61
N SER A 74 1.92 -3.29 10.90
CA SER A 74 2.42 -3.45 12.27
C SER A 74 2.57 -2.09 12.97
N THR A 75 3.19 -1.11 12.30
CA THR A 75 3.35 0.26 12.81
C THR A 75 1.99 0.93 12.94
N TYR A 76 1.13 0.81 11.93
CA TYR A 76 -0.20 1.40 11.96
C TYR A 76 -1.04 0.90 13.14
N LEU A 77 -1.08 -0.41 13.38
CA LEU A 77 -1.89 -1.02 14.42
C LEU A 77 -1.31 -0.78 15.83
N ALA A 78 0.01 -0.75 15.98
CA ALA A 78 0.67 -0.53 17.27
C ALA A 78 0.54 0.92 17.75
N ASP A 79 0.67 1.87 16.81
CA ASP A 79 0.68 3.30 17.13
C ASP A 79 -0.71 3.95 16.98
N TYR A 80 -1.74 3.17 16.62
CA TYR A 80 -3.07 3.73 16.37
C TYR A 80 -3.61 4.50 17.58
N GLY A 81 -4.10 5.72 17.35
CA GLY A 81 -4.60 6.61 18.39
C GLY A 81 -3.52 7.42 19.12
N GLN A 82 -2.23 7.17 18.89
CA GLN A 82 -1.16 8.00 19.42
C GLN A 82 -1.07 9.34 18.67
N PRO A 83 -0.81 10.47 19.34
CA PRO A 83 -0.74 11.79 18.70
C PRO A 83 0.43 11.95 17.72
N THR A 84 1.47 11.11 17.85
CA THR A 84 2.68 11.13 17.03
C THR A 84 2.75 9.98 16.03
N CYS A 85 1.66 9.24 15.80
CA CYS A 85 1.69 8.09 14.89
C CYS A 85 1.87 8.51 13.44
N LYS A 86 2.63 7.71 12.68
CA LYS A 86 2.96 7.96 11.26
C LYS A 86 1.73 8.11 10.37
N TYR A 87 0.67 7.37 10.68
CA TYR A 87 -0.55 7.21 9.89
C TYR A 87 -1.77 7.83 10.59
N LEU A 88 -1.57 8.98 11.24
CA LEU A 88 -2.58 9.66 12.06
C LEU A 88 -3.93 9.89 11.37
N ARG A 89 -3.94 10.06 10.05
CA ARG A 89 -5.14 10.42 9.30
C ARG A 89 -5.77 9.24 8.55
N VAL A 90 -5.19 8.06 8.66
CA VAL A 90 -5.76 6.86 8.06
C VAL A 90 -6.96 6.41 8.89
N ASN A 91 -8.13 6.39 8.26
CA ASN A 91 -9.33 5.86 8.88
C ASN A 91 -9.34 4.31 8.79
N PRO A 92 -9.50 3.59 9.92
CA PRO A 92 -9.46 2.13 9.94
C PRO A 92 -10.60 1.48 9.13
N VAL A 93 -11.77 2.13 9.02
CA VAL A 93 -12.90 1.65 8.20
C VAL A 93 -12.56 1.73 6.70
N THR A 94 -11.97 2.85 6.27
CA THR A 94 -11.51 3.02 4.89
C THR A 94 -10.41 2.02 4.55
N ALA A 95 -9.43 1.84 5.45
CA ALA A 95 -8.37 0.86 5.30
C ALA A 95 -8.92 -0.57 5.18
N LEU A 96 -9.86 -0.96 6.04
CA LEU A 96 -10.51 -2.27 5.98
C LEU A 96 -11.24 -2.48 4.64
N THR A 97 -12.01 -1.49 4.20
CA THR A 97 -12.77 -1.57 2.93
C THR A 97 -11.85 -1.78 1.73
N LEU A 98 -10.71 -1.08 1.69
CA LEU A 98 -9.73 -1.24 0.61
C LEU A 98 -9.01 -2.59 0.68
N LEU A 99 -8.64 -3.04 1.87
CA LEU A 99 -8.01 -4.33 2.10
C LEU A 99 -8.89 -5.49 1.61
N GLU A 100 -10.21 -5.39 1.85
CA GLU A 100 -11.19 -6.37 1.36
C GLU A 100 -11.35 -6.34 -0.16
N LYS A 101 -11.36 -5.16 -0.79
CA LYS A 101 -11.39 -5.05 -2.26
C LYS A 101 -10.17 -5.70 -2.94
N MET A 102 -8.99 -5.56 -2.32
CA MET A 102 -7.76 -6.18 -2.84
C MET A 102 -7.82 -7.71 -2.78
N LYS A 103 -8.42 -8.27 -1.71
CA LYS A 103 -8.66 -9.71 -1.56
C LYS A 103 -9.55 -10.27 -2.68
N ASP A 104 -10.63 -9.58 -3.02
CA ASP A 104 -11.57 -10.03 -4.07
C ASP A 104 -10.97 -9.98 -5.47
N THR A 105 -10.05 -9.04 -5.72
CA THR A 105 -9.37 -8.89 -7.01
C THR A 105 -8.40 -10.05 -7.27
N SER A 106 -7.68 -10.51 -6.23
CA SER A 106 -6.77 -11.66 -6.34
C SER A 106 -7.50 -12.97 -6.70
N ARG A 107 -8.69 -13.20 -6.13
CA ARG A 107 -9.49 -14.42 -6.38
C ARG A 107 -9.93 -14.59 -7.84
N LYS A 108 -10.08 -13.50 -8.60
CA LYS A 108 -10.47 -13.55 -10.02
C LYS A 108 -9.35 -14.01 -10.96
N ASN A 109 -8.08 -13.95 -10.55
CA ASN A 109 -6.92 -14.32 -11.39
C ASN A 109 -6.58 -15.82 -11.35
N ASN A 110 -7.60 -16.68 -11.35
CA ASN A 110 -7.55 -18.10 -10.96
C ASN A 110 -6.71 -19.05 -11.86
N MET A 111 -5.94 -18.54 -12.82
CA MET A 111 -5.27 -19.34 -13.86
C MET A 111 -3.90 -19.92 -13.45
N PHE A 112 -3.34 -19.55 -12.29
CA PHE A 112 -2.00 -19.97 -11.84
C PHE A 112 -1.99 -20.61 -10.43
N ALA A 113 -2.94 -21.51 -10.16
CA ALA A 113 -3.16 -22.09 -8.83
C ALA A 113 -1.97 -22.88 -8.24
N GLN A 114 -1.02 -23.30 -9.07
CA GLN A 114 0.15 -24.10 -8.67
C GLN A 114 1.31 -23.27 -8.07
N PHE A 115 1.35 -21.95 -8.31
CA PHE A 115 2.39 -21.05 -7.76
C PHE A 115 1.99 -20.40 -6.41
N ARG A 116 0.95 -20.92 -5.74
CA ARG A 116 0.19 -20.24 -4.68
C ARG A 116 0.73 -20.27 -3.25
N LYS A 117 1.94 -20.78 -2.96
CA LYS A 117 2.41 -20.79 -1.55
C LYS A 117 2.53 -19.35 -1.02
N ASN A 118 3.17 -18.46 -1.79
CA ASN A 118 3.27 -17.04 -1.46
C ASN A 118 1.91 -16.34 -1.43
N GLU A 119 1.00 -16.69 -2.35
CA GLU A 119 -0.35 -16.10 -2.38
C GLU A 119 -1.19 -16.51 -1.17
N ARG A 120 -1.07 -17.75 -0.69
CA ARG A 120 -1.77 -18.22 0.52
C ARG A 120 -1.26 -17.51 1.77
N ASP A 121 0.05 -17.32 1.90
CA ASP A 121 0.61 -16.63 3.06
C ASP A 121 0.29 -15.13 3.03
N LYS A 122 0.30 -14.50 1.84
CA LYS A 122 -0.24 -13.15 1.63
C LYS A 122 -1.72 -13.05 2.02
N GLN A 123 -2.52 -14.06 1.66
CA GLN A 123 -3.94 -14.09 2.01
C GLN A 123 -4.18 -14.20 3.52
N LYS A 124 -3.37 -15.00 4.23
CA LYS A 124 -3.41 -15.09 5.70
C LYS A 124 -3.02 -13.77 6.35
N LEU A 125 -2.01 -13.07 5.82
CA LEU A 125 -1.62 -11.75 6.32
C LEU A 125 -2.77 -10.74 6.15
N ILE A 126 -3.40 -10.71 4.97
CA ILE A 126 -4.59 -9.89 4.71
C ILE A 126 -5.70 -10.20 5.71
N ASP A 127 -6.01 -11.49 5.92
CA ASP A 127 -7.09 -11.90 6.83
C ASP A 127 -6.77 -11.55 8.30
N THR A 128 -5.49 -11.64 8.69
CA THR A 128 -5.03 -11.26 10.03
C THR A 128 -5.19 -9.77 10.27
N VAL A 129 -4.71 -8.94 9.34
CA VAL A 129 -4.84 -7.49 9.40
C VAL A 129 -6.32 -7.08 9.42
N ALA A 130 -7.15 -7.68 8.56
CA ALA A 130 -8.59 -7.39 8.51
C ALA A 130 -9.28 -7.69 9.86
N LYS A 131 -8.90 -8.81 10.52
CA LYS A 131 -9.42 -9.14 11.85
C LYS A 131 -8.99 -8.12 12.90
N GLN A 132 -7.73 -7.69 12.89
CA GLN A 132 -7.22 -6.68 13.80
C GLN A 132 -7.90 -5.32 13.59
N LEU A 133 -8.08 -4.89 12.33
CA LEU A 133 -8.82 -3.67 11.98
C LEU A 133 -10.26 -3.71 12.48
N ARG A 134 -10.97 -4.84 12.30
CA ARG A 134 -12.34 -5.01 12.82
C ARG A 134 -12.38 -4.91 14.35
N GLY A 135 -11.40 -5.50 15.04
CA GLY A 135 -11.28 -5.38 16.50
C GLY A 135 -11.09 -3.92 16.93
N LEU A 136 -10.16 -3.22 16.29
CA LEU A 136 -9.85 -1.81 16.54
C LEU A 136 -11.07 -0.91 16.30
N ILE A 137 -11.83 -1.11 15.21
CA ILE A 137 -13.05 -0.35 14.92
C ILE A 137 -14.10 -0.56 16.02
N SER A 138 -14.31 -1.81 16.44
CA SER A 138 -15.28 -2.13 17.51
C SER A 138 -14.89 -1.50 18.85
N SER A 139 -13.60 -1.51 19.20
CA SER A 139 -13.09 -0.88 20.42
C SER A 139 -13.27 0.64 20.43
N HIS A 140 -13.24 1.30 19.28
CA HIS A 140 -13.39 2.75 19.16
C HIS A 140 -14.85 3.24 19.09
N HIS A 141 -15.82 2.32 18.97
CA HIS A 141 -17.27 2.62 19.00
C HIS A 141 -17.92 2.30 20.35
N SER A 142 -17.13 1.89 21.36
CA SER A 142 -17.56 1.64 22.74
C SER A 142 -17.19 2.82 23.64
#